data_AF-A0A1Y2A487-F1
#
_entry.id   AF-A0A1Y2A487-F1
#
_cell.length_a   1.000
_cell.length_b   1.000
_cell.length_c   1.000
_cell.angle_alpha   90.00
_cell.angle_beta   90.00
_cell.angle_gamma   90.00
#
_symmetry.space_group_name_H-M   'P 1'
#
loop_
_entity.id
_entity.type
_entity.pdbx_description
1 polymer ?
#
loop_
_entity_poly.entity_id
_entity_poly.type
_entity_poly.pdbx_seq_one_letter_code
_entity_poly.pdbx_strand_id
1 'polypeptide(L)'
;MSEFNTSTAPHLLTQFETLFSVQLTDETARIRDVLTQLDTQLFKSYTKPHMNRIASTVESGIFDPSWAPDPPRGKSVAERDPSPYVFTVLLDLVIVHTEVTTTSPPLTARILRSLFESTTTSLITTFSKLQTCSLAALMQATLDVEFMAQTLSSYTTEKASQVQTDIYQVLDQKTDNAARVRLQDELGSLRGVLKRLREGTRAEFACFRRVKRATVGADGQGTSAGYGR
;
A
#
# COMPACT_ATOMS: atom_id res chain seq x y z
N MET A 1 -12.50 -17.82 7.12
CA MET A 1 -11.87 -18.65 6.07
C MET A 1 -10.45 -19.09 6.43
N SER A 2 -9.54 -18.18 6.80
CA SER A 2 -8.16 -18.56 7.17
C SER A 2 -8.10 -19.61 8.30
N GLU A 3 -8.79 -19.38 9.43
CA GLU A 3 -8.78 -20.33 10.56
C GLU A 3 -9.45 -21.66 10.25
N PHE A 4 -10.51 -21.63 9.45
CA PHE A 4 -11.19 -22.84 8.99
C PHE A 4 -10.26 -23.72 8.15
N ASN A 5 -9.46 -23.11 7.27
CA ASN A 5 -8.53 -23.84 6.40
C ASN A 5 -7.28 -24.34 7.17
N THR A 6 -6.77 -23.58 8.14
CA THR A 6 -5.53 -23.93 8.85
C THR A 6 -5.75 -24.81 10.08
N SER A 7 -6.92 -24.74 10.72
CA SER A 7 -7.16 -25.44 12.00
C SER A 7 -8.36 -26.39 11.92
N THR A 8 -9.53 -25.90 11.52
CA THR A 8 -10.77 -26.68 11.63
C THR A 8 -10.83 -27.83 10.62
N ALA A 9 -10.60 -27.57 9.33
CA ALA A 9 -10.68 -28.58 8.29
C ALA A 9 -9.63 -29.70 8.44
N PRO A 10 -8.34 -29.40 8.73
CA PRO A 10 -7.35 -30.45 9.00
C PRO A 10 -7.70 -31.30 10.21
N HIS A 11 -8.24 -30.69 11.28
CA HIS A 11 -8.60 -31.39 12.51
C HIS A 11 -9.79 -32.34 12.33
N LEU A 12 -10.85 -31.90 11.65
CA LEU A 12 -11.99 -32.75 11.33
C LEU A 12 -11.59 -33.92 10.43
N LEU A 13 -10.66 -33.67 9.51
CA LEU A 13 -10.19 -34.69 8.59
C LEU A 13 -9.32 -35.74 9.28
N THR A 14 -8.41 -35.33 10.17
CA THR A 14 -7.64 -36.27 11.00
C THR A 14 -8.53 -37.10 11.94
N GLN A 15 -9.58 -36.50 12.51
CA GLN A 15 -10.58 -37.24 13.29
C GLN A 15 -11.30 -38.28 12.45
N PHE A 16 -11.72 -37.94 11.23
CA PHE A 16 -12.38 -38.88 10.33
C PHE A 16 -11.46 -40.03 9.92
N GLU A 17 -10.22 -39.74 9.53
CA GLU A 17 -9.22 -40.76 9.17
C GLU A 17 -8.95 -41.71 10.35
N THR A 18 -8.90 -41.19 11.57
CA THR A 18 -8.69 -41.98 12.79
C THR A 18 -9.92 -42.85 13.11
N LEU A 19 -11.12 -42.29 13.03
CA LEU A 19 -12.36 -42.99 13.40
C LEU A 19 -12.74 -44.09 12.39
N PHE A 20 -12.41 -43.91 11.12
CA PHE A 20 -12.77 -44.85 10.06
C PHE A 20 -11.57 -45.65 9.53
N SER A 21 -10.34 -45.36 9.97
CA SER A 21 -9.11 -46.01 9.50
C SER A 21 -8.95 -46.00 7.97
N VAL A 22 -9.36 -44.88 7.34
CA VAL A 22 -9.26 -44.64 5.89
C VAL A 22 -8.33 -43.45 5.68
N GLN A 23 -7.55 -43.45 4.58
CA GLN A 23 -6.82 -42.28 4.12
C GLN A 23 -7.63 -41.57 3.04
N LEU A 24 -7.90 -40.26 3.22
CA LEU A 24 -8.72 -39.45 2.33
C LEU A 24 -7.86 -38.40 1.59
N THR A 25 -6.69 -38.79 1.11
CA THR A 25 -5.69 -37.84 0.59
C THR A 25 -6.22 -37.02 -0.60
N ASP A 26 -6.96 -37.65 -1.51
CA ASP A 26 -7.52 -36.99 -2.71
C ASP A 26 -8.70 -36.08 -2.37
N GLU A 27 -9.60 -36.51 -1.48
CA GLU A 27 -10.71 -35.69 -1.00
C GLU A 27 -10.21 -34.50 -0.18
N THR A 28 -9.16 -34.68 0.61
CA THR A 28 -8.50 -33.61 1.37
C THR A 28 -7.92 -32.55 0.44
N ALA A 29 -7.21 -32.98 -0.61
CA ALA A 29 -6.69 -32.07 -1.63
C ALA A 29 -7.84 -31.29 -2.28
N ARG A 30 -8.91 -32.00 -2.67
CA ARG A 30 -10.10 -31.37 -3.27
C ARG A 30 -10.76 -30.33 -2.35
N ILE A 31 -10.91 -30.61 -1.06
CA ILE A 31 -11.48 -29.67 -0.09
C ILE A 31 -10.58 -28.43 0.05
N ARG A 32 -9.25 -28.63 0.16
CA ARG A 32 -8.30 -27.51 0.22
C ARG A 32 -8.34 -26.64 -1.03
N ASP A 33 -8.47 -27.25 -2.21
CA ASP A 33 -8.57 -26.52 -3.48
C ASP A 33 -9.84 -25.67 -3.53
N VAL A 34 -10.99 -26.25 -3.18
CA VAL A 34 -12.26 -25.52 -3.11
C VAL A 34 -12.20 -24.38 -2.10
N LEU A 35 -11.62 -24.60 -0.91
CA LEU A 35 -11.47 -23.55 0.09
C LEU A 35 -10.54 -22.42 -0.38
N THR A 36 -9.47 -22.74 -1.10
CA THR A 36 -8.55 -21.76 -1.68
C THR A 36 -9.22 -20.95 -2.78
N GLN A 37 -10.05 -21.60 -3.60
CA GLN A 37 -10.84 -20.94 -4.63
C GLN A 37 -11.87 -19.98 -4.02
N LEU A 38 -12.59 -20.42 -2.98
CA LEU A 38 -13.54 -19.57 -2.26
C LEU A 38 -12.85 -18.38 -1.57
N ASP A 39 -11.71 -18.59 -0.92
CA ASP A 39 -10.92 -17.51 -0.33
C ASP A 39 -10.50 -16.49 -1.41
N THR A 40 -10.04 -16.95 -2.56
CA THR A 40 -9.67 -16.08 -3.69
C THR A 40 -10.87 -15.30 -4.21
N GLN A 41 -12.03 -15.94 -4.34
CA GLN A 41 -13.25 -15.29 -4.82
C GLN A 41 -13.76 -14.24 -3.82
N LEU A 42 -13.78 -14.57 -2.54
CA LEU A 42 -14.16 -13.62 -1.47
C LEU A 42 -13.19 -12.44 -1.40
N PHE A 43 -11.89 -12.71 -1.47
CA PHE A 43 -10.86 -11.68 -1.48
C PHE A 43 -11.05 -10.71 -2.67
N LYS A 44 -11.28 -11.23 -3.87
CA LYS A 44 -11.56 -10.42 -5.06
C LYS A 44 -12.87 -9.64 -4.91
N SER A 45 -13.92 -10.27 -4.40
CA SER A 45 -15.23 -9.63 -4.19
C SER A 45 -15.12 -8.43 -3.23
N TYR A 46 -14.36 -8.59 -2.15
CA TYR A 46 -14.10 -7.52 -1.19
C TYR A 46 -13.23 -6.40 -1.76
N THR A 47 -12.11 -6.74 -2.40
CA THR A 47 -11.13 -5.74 -2.87
C THR A 47 -11.57 -4.98 -4.11
N LYS A 48 -12.32 -5.61 -5.02
CA LYS A 48 -12.69 -5.03 -6.33
C LYS A 48 -13.42 -3.67 -6.23
N PRO A 49 -14.42 -3.45 -5.35
CA PRO A 49 -15.04 -2.14 -5.18
C PRO A 49 -14.05 -1.05 -4.77
N HIS A 50 -13.11 -1.34 -3.86
CA HIS A 50 -12.07 -0.40 -3.44
C HIS A 50 -11.08 -0.11 -4.58
N MET A 51 -10.66 -1.13 -5.32
CA MET A 51 -9.79 -0.98 -6.50
C MET A 51 -10.43 -0.07 -7.55
N ASN A 52 -11.71 -0.27 -7.85
CA ASN A 52 -12.45 0.55 -8.83
C ASN A 52 -12.57 2.01 -8.36
N ARG A 53 -12.83 2.22 -7.07
CA ARG A 53 -12.90 3.57 -6.49
C ARG A 53 -11.56 4.29 -6.58
N ILE A 54 -10.48 3.62 -6.16
CA ILE A 54 -9.11 4.14 -6.27
C ILE A 54 -8.80 4.50 -7.72
N ALA A 55 -9.11 3.62 -8.68
CA ALA A 55 -8.88 3.87 -10.09
C ALA A 55 -9.61 5.12 -10.58
N SER A 56 -10.90 5.26 -10.23
CA SER A 56 -11.71 6.44 -10.60
C SER A 56 -11.21 7.72 -9.94
N THR A 57 -10.78 7.68 -8.68
CA THR A 57 -10.22 8.84 -7.96
C THR A 57 -8.88 9.27 -8.55
N VAL A 58 -8.01 8.32 -8.90
CA VAL A 58 -6.72 8.62 -9.54
C VAL A 58 -6.92 9.20 -10.93
N GLU A 59 -7.81 8.62 -11.73
CA GLU A 59 -8.10 9.11 -13.08
C GLU A 59 -8.71 10.51 -13.06
N SER A 60 -9.76 10.74 -12.27
CA SER A 60 -10.37 12.06 -12.13
C SER A 60 -9.40 13.10 -11.55
N GLY A 61 -8.55 12.70 -10.60
CA GLY A 61 -7.57 13.57 -9.98
C GLY A 61 -6.46 14.04 -10.91
N ILE A 62 -5.93 13.17 -11.77
CA ILE A 62 -4.85 13.51 -12.71
C ILE A 62 -5.37 14.28 -13.93
N PHE A 63 -6.58 13.97 -14.39
CA PHE A 63 -7.20 14.69 -15.52
C PHE A 63 -7.87 16.00 -15.10
N ASP A 64 -7.90 16.33 -13.80
CA ASP A 64 -8.40 17.61 -13.35
C ASP A 64 -7.46 18.75 -13.82
N PRO A 65 -7.98 19.82 -14.46
CA PRO A 65 -7.15 20.93 -14.91
C PRO A 65 -6.42 21.66 -13.77
N SER A 66 -6.86 21.48 -12.52
CA SER A 66 -6.24 22.03 -11.32
C SER A 66 -5.20 21.12 -10.67
N TRP A 67 -4.93 19.93 -11.24
CA TRP A 67 -3.97 18.97 -10.68
C TRP A 67 -2.55 19.53 -10.58
N ALA A 68 -2.04 20.13 -11.65
CA ALA A 68 -0.67 20.62 -11.74
C ALA A 68 -0.64 22.10 -12.15
N PRO A 69 -1.08 23.02 -11.29
CA PRO A 69 -1.11 24.44 -11.61
C PRO A 69 0.32 24.97 -11.74
N ASP A 70 0.55 25.95 -12.61
CA ASP A 70 1.86 26.60 -12.67
C ASP A 70 2.20 27.28 -11.34
N PRO A 71 3.48 27.24 -10.92
CA PRO A 71 3.88 27.76 -9.63
C PRO A 71 3.66 29.28 -9.59
N PRO A 72 3.18 29.84 -8.47
CA PRO A 72 3.07 31.29 -8.31
C PRO A 72 4.41 31.97 -8.54
N ARG A 73 4.40 33.15 -9.17
CA ARG A 73 5.62 33.94 -9.42
C ARG A 73 6.41 34.13 -8.12
N GLY A 74 7.67 33.66 -8.11
CA GLY A 74 8.60 33.81 -6.99
C GLY A 74 8.66 32.65 -6.00
N LYS A 75 7.88 31.57 -6.19
CA LYS A 75 8.03 30.31 -5.45
C LYS A 75 8.73 29.25 -6.30
N SER A 76 9.58 28.43 -5.68
CA SER A 76 10.19 27.29 -6.37
C SER A 76 9.08 26.32 -6.80
N VAL A 77 9.29 25.68 -7.96
CA VAL A 77 8.35 24.68 -8.49
C VAL A 77 8.24 23.47 -7.55
N ALA A 78 9.24 23.26 -6.68
CA ALA A 78 9.26 22.18 -5.70
C ALA A 78 8.40 22.45 -4.45
N GLU A 79 8.07 23.71 -4.14
CA GLU A 79 7.23 24.06 -3.00
C GLU A 79 5.74 23.81 -3.29
N ARG A 80 5.37 22.53 -3.36
CA ARG A 80 4.01 22.06 -3.63
C ARG A 80 3.56 21.09 -2.56
N ASP A 81 2.25 21.00 -2.38
CA ASP A 81 1.61 19.98 -1.56
C ASP A 81 1.16 18.80 -2.44
N PRO A 82 0.95 17.60 -1.86
CA PRO A 82 0.39 16.47 -2.59
C PRO A 82 -0.98 16.80 -3.13
N SER A 83 -1.29 16.25 -4.30
CA SER A 83 -2.57 16.48 -4.95
C SER A 83 -3.73 16.00 -4.07
N PRO A 84 -4.91 16.66 -4.12
CA PRO A 84 -6.06 16.27 -3.29
C PRO A 84 -6.46 14.79 -3.46
N TYR A 85 -6.34 14.24 -4.67
CA TYR A 85 -6.67 12.84 -4.93
C TYR A 85 -5.77 11.87 -4.15
N VAL A 86 -4.50 12.24 -3.89
CA VAL A 86 -3.55 11.42 -3.14
C VAL A 86 -4.03 11.26 -1.71
N PHE A 87 -4.45 12.36 -1.07
CA PHE A 87 -5.03 12.33 0.26
C PHE A 87 -6.31 11.51 0.30
N THR A 88 -7.21 11.69 -0.67
CA THR A 88 -8.44 10.89 -0.77
C THR A 88 -8.14 9.38 -0.85
N VAL A 89 -7.19 8.97 -1.70
CA VAL A 89 -6.80 7.56 -1.81
C VAL A 89 -6.16 7.04 -0.52
N LEU A 90 -5.26 7.82 0.10
CA LEU A 90 -4.62 7.41 1.35
C LEU A 90 -5.64 7.29 2.50
N LEU A 91 -6.58 8.22 2.62
CA LEU A 91 -7.65 8.19 3.63
C LEU A 91 -8.59 7.00 3.40
N ASP A 92 -8.97 6.71 2.15
CA ASP A 92 -9.73 5.50 1.81
C ASP A 92 -9.01 4.23 2.27
N LEU A 93 -7.68 4.17 2.11
CA LEU A 93 -6.87 3.05 2.61
C LEU A 93 -6.79 3.01 4.14
N VAL A 94 -6.82 4.15 4.83
CA VAL A 94 -6.87 4.21 6.31
C VAL A 94 -8.18 3.63 6.82
N ILE A 95 -9.29 3.94 6.16
CA ILE A 95 -10.61 3.39 6.48
C ILE A 95 -10.58 1.87 6.32
N VAL A 96 -10.12 1.37 5.16
CA VAL A 96 -9.99 -0.08 4.91
C VAL A 96 -9.07 -0.74 5.94
N HIS A 97 -7.93 -0.13 6.26
CA HIS A 97 -7.03 -0.64 7.30
C HIS A 97 -7.77 -0.82 8.63
N THR A 98 -8.53 0.18 9.05
CA THR A 98 -9.24 0.19 10.34
C THR A 98 -10.35 -0.85 10.39
N GLU A 99 -11.15 -0.96 9.33
CA GLU A 99 -12.22 -1.96 9.21
C GLU A 99 -11.66 -3.39 9.27
N VAL A 100 -10.62 -3.67 8.48
CA VAL A 100 -10.03 -5.01 8.39
C VAL A 100 -9.27 -5.35 9.66
N THR A 101 -8.55 -4.41 10.26
CA THR A 101 -7.79 -4.68 11.49
C THR A 101 -8.71 -4.94 12.67
N THR A 102 -9.87 -4.27 12.73
CA THR A 102 -10.88 -4.53 13.77
C THR A 102 -11.54 -5.89 13.60
N THR A 103 -11.81 -6.30 12.36
CA THR A 103 -12.60 -7.50 12.06
C THR A 103 -11.76 -8.77 11.93
N SER A 104 -10.60 -8.66 11.25
CA SER A 104 -9.72 -9.78 10.93
C SER A 104 -8.28 -9.29 10.69
N PRO A 105 -7.52 -8.97 11.76
CA PRO A 105 -6.14 -8.48 11.69
C PRO A 105 -5.19 -9.26 10.75
N PRO A 106 -5.26 -10.61 10.65
CA PRO A 106 -4.37 -11.37 9.77
C PRO A 106 -4.51 -11.02 8.28
N LEU A 107 -5.65 -10.47 7.85
CA LEU A 107 -5.92 -10.16 6.45
C LEU A 107 -5.46 -8.75 6.04
N THR A 108 -5.23 -7.85 7.01
CA THR A 108 -4.90 -6.44 6.75
C THR A 108 -3.73 -6.28 5.78
N ALA A 109 -2.63 -6.99 6.04
CA ALA A 109 -1.44 -6.88 5.19
C ALA A 109 -1.68 -7.36 3.76
N ARG A 110 -2.43 -8.45 3.59
CA ARG A 110 -2.76 -9.01 2.26
C ARG A 110 -3.65 -8.06 1.47
N ILE A 111 -4.67 -7.49 2.12
CA ILE A 111 -5.61 -6.55 1.50
C ILE A 111 -4.87 -5.27 1.08
N LEU A 112 -4.13 -4.63 1.99
CA LEU A 112 -3.44 -3.37 1.69
C LEU A 112 -2.37 -3.50 0.61
N ARG A 113 -1.61 -4.60 0.59
CA ARG A 113 -0.67 -4.90 -0.50
C ARG A 113 -1.39 -4.95 -1.85
N SER A 114 -2.51 -5.67 -1.90
CA SER A 114 -3.30 -5.79 -3.14
C SER A 114 -3.91 -4.46 -3.58
N LEU A 115 -4.39 -3.63 -2.64
CA LEU A 115 -4.93 -2.31 -2.97
C LEU A 115 -3.83 -1.36 -3.43
N PHE A 116 -2.64 -1.40 -2.81
CA PHE A 116 -1.51 -0.59 -3.23
C PHE A 116 -0.98 -0.97 -4.62
N GLU A 117 -0.95 -2.26 -4.95
CA GLU A 117 -0.70 -2.72 -6.32
C GLU A 117 -1.74 -2.17 -7.30
N SER A 118 -3.02 -2.15 -6.91
CA SER A 118 -4.06 -1.55 -7.74
C SER A 118 -3.83 -0.06 -7.92
N THR A 119 -3.47 0.67 -6.86
CA THR A 119 -3.17 2.10 -6.91
C THR A 119 -2.03 2.41 -7.88
N THR A 120 -0.92 1.68 -7.78
CA THR A 120 0.24 1.85 -8.67
C THR A 120 -0.10 1.48 -10.12
N THR A 121 -0.90 0.44 -10.33
CA THR A 121 -1.42 0.06 -11.66
C THR A 121 -2.33 1.14 -12.24
N SER A 122 -3.20 1.74 -11.42
CA SER A 122 -4.06 2.86 -11.85
C SER A 122 -3.23 4.09 -12.20
N LEU A 123 -2.21 4.42 -11.40
CA LEU A 123 -1.30 5.54 -11.68
C LEU A 123 -0.60 5.39 -13.03
N ILE A 124 0.05 4.25 -13.29
CA ILE A 124 0.76 4.05 -14.58
C ILE A 124 -0.22 4.07 -15.76
N THR A 125 -1.41 3.48 -15.60
CA THR A 125 -2.44 3.46 -16.65
C THR A 125 -2.90 4.88 -16.97
N THR A 126 -3.15 5.70 -15.95
CA THR A 126 -3.59 7.08 -16.12
C THR A 126 -2.47 7.95 -16.70
N PHE A 127 -1.24 7.87 -16.19
CA PHE A 127 -0.11 8.61 -16.74
C PHE A 127 0.19 8.24 -18.19
N SER A 128 0.00 6.97 -18.57
CA SER A 128 0.18 6.52 -19.95
C SER A 128 -0.78 7.20 -20.94
N LYS A 129 -1.97 7.59 -20.48
CA LYS A 129 -2.99 8.30 -21.27
C LYS A 129 -2.71 9.80 -21.44
N LEU A 130 -1.82 10.40 -20.63
CA LEU A 130 -1.44 11.81 -20.80
C LEU A 130 -0.72 12.00 -22.14
N GLN A 131 -1.01 13.07 -22.88
CA GLN A 131 -0.34 13.31 -24.17
C GLN A 131 1.07 13.88 -23.98
N THR A 132 1.19 14.90 -23.13
CA THR A 132 2.46 15.58 -22.80
C THR A 132 2.47 15.94 -21.31
N CYS A 133 3.66 15.96 -20.73
CA CYS A 133 3.88 16.34 -19.34
C CYS A 133 4.70 17.64 -19.29
N SER A 134 4.09 18.71 -18.78
CA SER A 134 4.83 19.94 -18.45
C SER A 134 5.76 19.71 -17.26
N LEU A 135 6.71 20.62 -17.02
CA LEU A 135 7.58 20.55 -15.83
C LEU A 135 6.75 20.55 -14.52
N ALA A 136 5.69 21.35 -14.45
CA ALA A 136 4.80 21.39 -13.29
C ALA A 136 4.09 20.04 -13.08
N ALA A 137 3.58 19.42 -14.16
CA ALA A 137 2.94 18.12 -14.11
C ALA A 137 3.93 17.00 -13.74
N LEU A 138 5.15 17.03 -14.28
CA LEU A 138 6.20 16.07 -13.94
C LEU A 138 6.58 16.15 -12.46
N MET A 139 6.75 17.36 -11.93
CA MET A 139 7.08 17.57 -10.52
C MET A 139 5.94 17.15 -9.59
N GLN A 140 4.69 17.49 -9.93
CA GLN A 140 3.53 17.07 -9.17
C GLN A 140 3.38 15.55 -9.18
N ALA A 141 3.49 14.91 -10.36
CA ALA A 141 3.44 13.45 -10.47
C ALA A 141 4.54 12.76 -9.65
N THR A 142 5.77 13.30 -9.69
CA THR A 142 6.89 12.77 -8.91
C THR A 142 6.62 12.90 -7.41
N LEU A 143 6.14 14.07 -6.95
CA LEU A 143 5.78 14.30 -5.56
C LEU A 143 4.67 13.35 -5.09
N ASP A 144 3.62 13.20 -5.88
CA ASP A 144 2.46 12.36 -5.56
C ASP A 144 2.86 10.87 -5.45
N VAL A 145 3.61 10.35 -6.43
CA VAL A 145 4.08 8.96 -6.45
C VAL A 145 5.02 8.69 -5.26
N GLU A 146 5.98 9.57 -5.01
CA GLU A 146 6.91 9.43 -3.88
C GLU A 146 6.21 9.52 -2.53
N PHE A 147 5.27 10.45 -2.37
CA PHE A 147 4.53 10.59 -1.13
C PHE A 147 3.71 9.34 -0.82
N MET A 148 3.02 8.77 -1.81
CA MET A 148 2.29 7.51 -1.66
C MET A 148 3.23 6.33 -1.37
N ALA A 149 4.34 6.23 -2.10
CA ALA A 149 5.34 5.18 -1.93
C ALA A 149 5.94 5.16 -0.51
N GLN A 150 6.30 6.33 0.01
CA GLN A 150 6.88 6.46 1.34
C GLN A 150 5.84 6.16 2.43
N THR A 151 4.61 6.64 2.25
CA THR A 151 3.50 6.44 3.20
C THR A 151 3.11 4.96 3.31
N LEU A 152 3.08 4.24 2.19
CA LEU A 152 2.67 2.83 2.11
C LEU A 152 3.85 1.85 2.07
N SER A 153 5.06 2.31 2.39
CA SER A 153 6.31 1.52 2.32
C SER A 153 6.26 0.15 3.03
N SER A 154 5.47 0.01 4.11
CA SER A 154 5.28 -1.28 4.81
C SER A 154 4.50 -2.33 4.00
N TYR A 155 3.77 -1.89 2.98
CA TYR A 155 2.89 -2.72 2.12
C TYR A 155 3.35 -2.74 0.66
N THR A 156 4.52 -2.18 0.35
CA THR A 156 5.12 -2.29 -0.99
C THR A 156 5.42 -3.76 -1.31
N THR A 157 4.97 -4.21 -2.48
CA THR A 157 5.32 -5.51 -3.05
C THR A 157 6.37 -5.32 -4.14
N GLU A 158 7.04 -6.41 -4.54
CA GLU A 158 7.99 -6.38 -5.66
C GLU A 158 7.35 -5.87 -6.94
N LYS A 159 6.12 -6.33 -7.22
CA LYS A 159 5.33 -5.85 -8.36
C LYS A 159 5.01 -4.36 -8.26
N ALA A 160 4.60 -3.86 -7.09
CA ALA A 160 4.35 -2.43 -6.90
C ALA A 160 5.64 -1.61 -7.11
N SER A 161 6.78 -2.09 -6.61
CA SER A 161 8.09 -1.44 -6.80
C SER A 161 8.52 -1.40 -8.26
N GLN A 162 8.26 -2.46 -9.03
CA GLN A 162 8.53 -2.49 -10.46
C GLN A 162 7.66 -1.46 -11.18
N VAL A 163 6.34 -1.48 -10.94
CA VAL A 163 5.41 -0.54 -11.57
C VAL A 163 5.75 0.92 -11.22
N GLN A 164 6.19 1.20 -9.99
CA GLN A 164 6.69 2.52 -9.61
C GLN A 164 7.91 2.96 -10.44
N THR A 165 8.83 2.03 -10.71
CA THR A 165 9.97 2.29 -11.59
C THR A 165 9.51 2.56 -13.02
N ASP A 166 8.54 1.80 -13.51
CA ASP A 166 7.97 1.95 -14.85
C ASP A 166 7.21 3.29 -15.00
N ILE A 167 6.57 3.79 -13.92
CA ILE A 167 5.93 5.12 -13.91
C ILE A 167 6.96 6.21 -14.25
N TYR A 168 8.17 6.15 -13.68
CA TYR A 168 9.22 7.12 -14.00
C TYR A 168 9.63 7.08 -15.47
N GLN A 169 9.66 5.89 -16.08
CA GLN A 169 9.94 5.75 -17.52
C GLN A 169 8.83 6.35 -18.38
N VAL A 170 7.57 6.11 -18.02
CA VAL A 170 6.40 6.69 -18.73
C VAL A 170 6.40 8.22 -18.62
N LEU A 171 6.70 8.76 -17.45
CA LEU A 171 6.79 10.20 -17.23
C LEU A 171 7.97 10.81 -18.02
N ASP A 172 9.13 10.16 -18.05
CA ASP A 172 10.30 10.61 -18.80
C ASP A 172 9.98 10.69 -20.30
N GLN A 173 9.39 9.64 -20.89
CA GLN A 173 9.02 9.59 -22.31
C GLN A 173 8.04 10.71 -22.73
N LYS A 174 7.22 11.21 -21.80
CA LYS A 174 6.22 12.25 -22.06
C LYS A 174 6.72 13.66 -21.76
N THR A 175 7.98 13.83 -21.37
CA THR A 175 8.55 15.12 -20.95
C THR A 175 9.76 15.50 -21.79
N ASP A 176 9.88 16.80 -22.11
CA ASP A 176 11.00 17.37 -22.86
C ASP A 176 12.32 17.38 -22.07
N ASN A 177 13.44 17.32 -22.79
CA ASN A 177 14.78 17.26 -22.19
C ASN A 177 15.08 18.45 -21.26
N ALA A 178 14.57 19.64 -21.57
CA ALA A 178 14.73 20.83 -20.73
C ALA A 178 14.04 20.69 -19.36
N ALA A 179 12.88 20.04 -19.31
CA ALA A 179 12.17 19.79 -18.06
C ALA A 179 12.86 18.69 -17.22
N ARG A 180 13.51 17.72 -17.86
CA ARG A 180 14.30 16.68 -17.15
C ARG A 180 15.51 17.26 -16.42
N VAL A 181 16.26 18.16 -17.08
CA VAL A 181 17.41 18.83 -16.44
C VAL A 181 16.94 19.65 -15.24
N ARG A 182 15.87 20.42 -15.40
CA ARG A 182 15.29 21.21 -14.30
C ARG A 182 14.75 20.35 -13.16
N LEU A 183 14.21 19.16 -13.46
CA LEU A 183 13.79 18.23 -12.42
C LEU A 183 14.99 17.86 -11.53
N GLN A 184 16.15 17.55 -12.11
CA GLN A 184 17.35 17.19 -11.34
C GLN A 184 17.80 18.31 -10.38
N ASP A 185 17.73 19.56 -10.83
CA ASP A 185 18.06 20.73 -10.00
C ASP A 185 17.08 20.88 -8.81
N GLU A 186 15.80 20.55 -9.03
CA GLU A 186 14.74 20.69 -8.02
C GLU A 186 14.57 19.44 -7.11
N LEU A 187 15.15 18.28 -7.45
CA LEU A 187 15.04 17.04 -6.67
C LEU A 187 15.52 17.21 -5.21
N GLY A 188 16.54 18.03 -4.99
CA GLY A 188 17.03 18.33 -3.65
C GLY A 188 15.98 19.03 -2.79
N SER A 189 15.28 20.02 -3.38
CA SER A 189 14.19 20.74 -2.72
C SER A 189 12.98 19.83 -2.49
N LEU A 190 12.63 19.01 -3.49
CA LEU A 190 11.53 18.05 -3.41
C LEU A 190 11.70 17.06 -2.25
N ARG A 191 12.91 16.59 -1.99
CA ARG A 191 13.22 15.74 -0.84
C ARG A 191 12.95 16.43 0.50
N GLY A 192 13.27 17.71 0.61
CA GLY A 192 12.97 18.52 1.80
C GLY A 192 11.47 18.65 2.03
N VAL A 193 10.71 18.86 0.95
CA VAL A 193 9.25 18.96 0.96
C VAL A 193 8.61 17.64 1.38
N LEU A 194 9.02 16.52 0.78
CA LEU A 194 8.54 15.17 1.15
C LEU A 194 8.79 14.87 2.63
N LYS A 195 9.98 15.22 3.14
CA LYS A 195 10.30 15.05 4.57
C LYS A 195 9.34 15.84 5.45
N ARG A 196 9.11 17.12 5.15
CA ARG A 196 8.18 17.99 5.89
C ARG A 196 6.76 17.46 5.84
N LEU A 197 6.27 17.05 4.67
CA LEU A 197 4.93 16.50 4.48
C LEU A 197 4.72 15.22 5.28
N ARG A 198 5.72 14.33 5.27
CA ARG A 198 5.69 13.08 6.04
C ARG A 198 5.71 13.32 7.56
N GLU A 199 6.39 14.37 8.02
CA GLU A 199 6.38 14.77 9.42
C GLU A 199 5.04 15.39 9.82
N GLY A 200 4.45 16.25 8.98
CA GLY A 200 3.15 16.88 9.22
C GLY A 200 1.99 15.90 9.24
N THR A 201 1.98 14.93 8.31
CA THR A 201 0.91 13.91 8.18
C THR A 201 1.18 12.66 9.01
N ARG A 202 2.19 12.69 9.89
CA ARG A 202 2.65 11.53 10.66
C ARG A 202 1.55 10.88 11.50
N ALA A 203 0.69 11.69 12.11
CA ALA A 203 -0.39 11.21 12.98
C ALA A 203 -1.51 10.55 12.16
N GLU A 204 -1.88 11.15 11.02
CA GLU A 204 -2.96 10.70 10.15
C GLU A 204 -2.69 9.32 9.53
N PHE A 205 -1.45 9.10 9.09
CA PHE A 205 -1.04 7.85 8.43
C PHE A 205 -0.27 6.90 9.36
N ALA A 206 -0.38 7.09 10.68
CA ALA A 206 0.32 6.27 11.66
C ALA A 206 -0.04 4.77 11.54
N CYS A 207 -1.25 4.44 11.10
CA CYS A 207 -1.73 3.06 10.95
C CYS A 207 -0.92 2.25 9.93
N PHE A 208 -0.31 2.89 8.92
CA PHE A 208 0.49 2.17 7.92
C PHE A 208 1.91 1.85 8.38
N ARG A 209 2.31 2.33 9.55
CA ARG A 209 3.64 2.05 10.10
C ARG A 209 3.68 0.64 10.63
N ARG A 210 4.75 -0.06 10.29
CA ARG A 210 5.04 -1.38 10.85
C ARG A 210 5.12 -1.26 12.37
N VAL A 211 4.16 -1.85 13.08
CA VAL A 211 4.25 -2.01 14.52
C VAL A 211 5.44 -2.93 14.76
N LYS A 212 6.55 -2.36 15.24
CA LYS A 212 7.67 -3.15 15.74
C LYS A 212 7.06 -3.95 16.90
N ARG A 213 6.93 -5.28 16.76
CA ARG A 213 6.53 -6.15 17.87
C ARG A 213 7.45 -5.79 19.02
N ALA A 214 6.93 -5.08 20.02
CA ALA A 214 7.59 -5.00 21.30
C ALA A 214 7.77 -6.44 21.73
N THR A 215 9.02 -6.86 21.87
CA THR A 215 9.38 -8.08 22.58
C THR A 215 8.59 -8.07 23.88
N VAL A 216 7.60 -8.96 23.95
CA VAL A 216 6.89 -9.27 25.19
C VAL A 216 7.98 -9.56 26.21
N GLY A 217 8.05 -8.71 27.23
CA GLY A 217 8.99 -8.85 28.33
C GLY A 217 8.81 -10.22 28.96
N ALA A 218 9.87 -11.02 28.94
CA ALA A 218 10.05 -12.07 29.91
C ALA A 218 10.49 -11.38 31.21
N ASP A 219 9.51 -10.98 32.01
CA ASP A 219 9.71 -10.50 33.37
C ASP A 219 9.09 -11.53 34.32
N GLY A 220 9.90 -12.08 35.24
CA GLY A 220 9.41 -12.70 36.47
C GLY A 220 10.04 -14.01 36.93
N GLN A 221 11.15 -13.93 37.68
CA GLN A 221 11.46 -14.67 38.96
C GLN A 221 12.98 -14.60 39.21
N GLY A 222 13.53 -14.24 40.37
CA GLY A 222 13.00 -13.93 41.69
C GLY A 222 14.14 -13.46 42.61
N THR A 223 13.75 -12.75 43.67
CA THR A 223 14.53 -12.14 44.77
C THR A 223 15.30 -13.12 45.68
N SER A 224 16.53 -12.74 46.10
CA SER A 224 17.10 -12.93 47.46
C SER A 224 18.53 -12.33 47.51
N ALA A 225 18.82 -11.23 48.23
CA ALA A 225 19.11 -11.10 49.67
C ALA A 225 20.62 -11.19 50.04
N GLY A 226 21.13 -10.13 50.69
CA GLY A 226 22.19 -10.19 51.71
C GLY A 226 23.64 -10.02 51.26
N TYR A 227 24.21 -8.82 51.41
CA TYR A 227 25.66 -8.64 51.51
C TYR A 227 26.03 -8.27 52.95
N GLY A 228 26.80 -9.16 53.59
CA GLY A 228 27.53 -8.91 54.81
C GLY A 228 28.97 -9.36 54.61
N ARG A 229 29.87 -8.37 54.51
CA ARG A 229 31.22 -8.30 55.11
C ARG A 229 31.94 -7.08 54.58
#